data_AF-A0A961EU32-F1
#
_entry.id   AF-A0A961EU32-F1
#
_cell.length_a   1.000
_cell.length_b   1.000
_cell.length_c   1.000
_cell.angle_alpha   90.00
_cell.angle_beta   90.00
_cell.angle_gamma   90.00
#
_symmetry.space_group_name_H-M   'P 1'
#
loop_
_entity.id
_entity.type
_entity.pdbx_description
1 polymer ?
#
loop_
_entity_poly.entity_id
_entity_poly.type
_entity_poly.pdbx_seq_one_letter_code
_entity_poly.pdbx_strand_id
1 'polypeptide(L)'
;MENIRPVHLVLSALGLIVTAFLIGWAALAVAFLLLALVLVYPLFRIFWNRLYGVEDISDALFFARTEDGWNLPLHFHRPDYPRPGAYPVIFCHGIAVNKYGVDLDRRHSLAFYLKQRGYPVFVLGLRGTGKAHQPGARKTPRFNFDDIVEY
;
A
#
# COMPACT_ATOMS: atom_id res chain seq x y z
N MET A 1 31.53 53.12 25.27
CA MET A 1 31.92 51.81 24.71
C MET A 1 32.34 50.95 25.88
N GLU A 2 31.48 50.03 26.34
CA GLU A 2 31.83 49.11 27.43
C GLU A 2 32.98 48.20 27.00
N ASN A 3 34.05 48.18 27.80
CA ASN A 3 35.24 47.39 27.54
C ASN A 3 34.94 45.92 27.87
N ILE A 4 34.62 45.11 26.86
CA ILE A 4 34.34 43.69 27.03
C ILE A 4 35.60 43.03 27.61
N ARG A 5 35.52 42.53 28.84
CA ARG A 5 36.66 41.87 29.48
C ARG A 5 37.01 40.59 28.69
N PRO A 6 38.29 40.29 28.43
CA PRO A 6 38.72 39.13 27.63
C PRO A 6 38.17 37.79 28.14
N VAL A 7 37.85 37.69 29.43
CA VAL A 7 37.18 36.53 30.05
C VAL A 7 35.79 36.27 29.44
N HIS A 8 35.00 37.31 29.16
CA HIS A 8 33.68 37.15 28.54
C HIS A 8 33.77 36.63 27.10
N LEU A 9 34.82 37.02 26.37
CA LEU A 9 35.07 36.54 25.02
C LEU A 9 35.45 35.04 25.01
N VAL A 10 36.28 34.61 25.97
CA VAL A 10 36.67 33.20 26.10
C VAL A 10 35.48 32.34 26.52
N LEU A 11 34.68 32.80 27.50
CA LEU A 11 33.50 32.07 27.96
C LEU A 11 32.42 31.95 26.87
N SER A 12 32.19 33.01 26.08
CA SER A 12 31.24 32.95 24.97
C SER A 12 31.73 32.03 23.85
N ALA A 13 33.03 32.06 23.51
CA ALA A 13 33.62 31.15 22.53
C ALA A 13 33.52 29.67 22.97
N LEU A 14 33.81 29.36 24.23
CA LEU A 14 33.64 28.02 24.79
C LEU A 14 32.17 27.58 24.77
N GLY A 15 31.25 28.48 25.14
CA GLY A 15 29.81 28.21 25.06
C GLY A 15 29.33 27.89 23.64
N LEU A 16 29.84 28.60 22.64
CA LEU A 16 29.54 28.33 21.22
C LEU A 16 30.09 26.98 20.76
N ILE A 17 31.31 26.60 21.16
CA ILE A 17 31.90 25.31 20.81
C ILE A 17 31.09 24.16 21.41
N VAL A 18 30.73 24.26 22.70
CA VAL A 18 29.94 23.23 23.39
C VAL A 18 28.56 23.09 22.76
N THR A 19 27.87 24.21 22.48
CA THR A 19 26.55 24.15 21.85
C THR A 19 26.61 23.58 20.42
N ALA A 20 27.58 23.99 19.61
CA ALA A 20 27.79 23.42 18.28
C ALA A 20 28.06 21.91 18.32
N PHE A 21 28.87 21.45 19.27
CA PHE A 21 29.15 20.03 19.47
C PHE A 21 27.88 19.26 19.84
N LEU A 22 27.09 19.75 20.80
CA LEU A 22 25.83 19.12 21.22
C LEU A 22 24.81 19.03 20.06
N ILE A 23 24.67 20.10 19.28
CA ILE A 23 23.78 20.14 18.10
C ILE A 23 24.24 19.11 17.05
N GLY A 24 25.55 19.02 16.80
CA GLY A 24 26.12 18.04 15.87
C GLY A 24 25.78 16.60 16.26
N TRP A 25 25.96 16.25 17.53
CA TRP A 25 25.59 14.93 18.04
C TRP A 25 24.10 14.65 17.98
N ALA A 26 23.27 15.64 18.32
CA ALA A 26 21.82 15.51 18.20
C ALA A 26 21.40 15.27 16.74
N ALA A 27 21.98 15.99 15.78
CA ALA A 27 21.71 15.81 14.36
C ALA A 27 22.12 14.40 13.88
N LEU A 28 23.29 13.91 14.29
CA LEU A 28 23.72 12.55 13.98
C LEU A 28 22.78 11.50 14.59
N ALA A 29 22.38 11.67 15.85
CA ALA A 29 21.45 10.76 16.50
C ALA A 29 20.10 10.70 15.78
N VAL A 30 19.56 11.85 15.36
CA VAL A 30 18.34 11.91 14.55
C VAL A 30 18.53 11.21 13.20
N ALA A 31 19.65 11.43 12.51
CA ALA A 31 19.93 10.77 11.24
C ALA A 31 20.01 9.24 11.38
N PHE A 32 20.68 8.74 12.43
CA PHE A 32 20.74 7.30 12.72
C PHE A 32 19.36 6.73 13.08
N LEU A 33 18.54 7.46 13.83
CA LEU A 33 17.17 7.04 14.13
C LEU A 33 16.33 6.92 12.86
N LEU A 34 16.39 7.92 11.97
CA LEU A 34 15.66 7.90 10.70
C LEU A 34 16.14 6.73 9.81
N LEU A 35 17.45 6.52 9.73
CA LEU A 35 18.02 5.39 9.01
C LEU A 35 17.54 4.06 9.60
N ALA A 36 17.54 3.90 10.92
CA ALA A 36 17.03 2.72 11.59
C ALA A 36 15.55 2.48 11.29
N LEU A 37 14.71 3.53 11.28
CA LEU A 37 13.30 3.41 10.91
C LEU A 37 13.11 2.95 9.46
N VAL A 38 13.89 3.48 8.52
CA VAL A 38 13.88 3.04 7.11
C VAL A 38 14.29 1.57 6.98
N LEU A 39 15.30 1.14 7.73
CA LEU A 39 15.80 -0.24 7.73
C LEU A 39 14.84 -1.22 8.42
N VAL A 40 14.11 -0.78 9.46
CA VAL A 40 13.11 -1.58 10.18
C VAL A 40 11.80 -1.68 9.40
N TYR A 41 11.45 -0.69 8.57
CA TYR A 41 10.22 -0.68 7.78
C TYR A 41 9.94 -1.97 6.97
N PRO A 42 10.88 -2.56 6.21
CA PRO A 42 10.62 -3.81 5.51
C PRO A 42 10.36 -5.00 6.45
N LEU A 43 11.08 -5.10 7.57
CA LEU A 43 10.85 -6.12 8.59
C LEU A 43 9.47 -5.98 9.21
N PHE A 44 9.09 -4.74 9.54
CA PHE A 44 7.77 -4.40 10.01
C PHE A 44 6.69 -4.81 8.99
N ARG A 45 6.87 -4.47 7.70
CA ARG A 45 5.95 -4.86 6.62
C ARG A 45 5.79 -6.38 6.52
N ILE A 46 6.87 -7.16 6.61
CA ILE A 46 6.82 -8.62 6.57
C ILE A 46 6.06 -9.15 7.79
N PHE A 47 6.37 -8.66 8.98
CA PHE A 47 5.72 -9.06 10.22
C PHE A 47 4.21 -8.78 10.18
N TRP A 48 3.81 -7.56 9.80
CA TRP A 48 2.41 -7.17 9.68
C TRP A 48 1.68 -7.95 8.59
N ASN A 49 2.32 -8.21 7.45
CA ASN A 49 1.73 -9.05 6.41
C ASN A 49 1.55 -10.51 6.86
N ARG A 50 2.38 -11.02 7.77
CA ARG A 50 2.17 -12.37 8.33
C ARG A 50 1.04 -12.41 9.34
N LEU A 51 0.91 -11.36 10.15
CA LEU A 51 -0.09 -11.32 11.21
C LEU A 51 -1.50 -10.93 10.70
N TYR A 52 -1.57 -10.06 9.69
CA TYR A 52 -2.82 -9.49 9.16
C TYR A 52 -2.97 -9.60 7.64
N GLY A 53 -2.03 -10.24 6.94
CA GLY A 53 -2.15 -10.43 5.50
C GLY A 53 -3.33 -11.32 5.17
N VAL A 54 -4.20 -10.81 4.30
CA VAL A 54 -5.33 -11.59 3.78
C VAL A 54 -4.83 -12.43 2.61
N GLU A 55 -5.05 -13.73 2.68
CA GLU A 55 -4.74 -14.65 1.60
C GLU A 55 -5.68 -14.39 0.40
N ASP A 56 -5.11 -14.39 -0.80
CA ASP A 56 -5.89 -14.30 -2.02
C ASP A 56 -6.42 -15.70 -2.41
N ILE A 57 -7.65 -16.01 -2.00
CA ILE A 57 -8.26 -17.34 -2.16
C ILE A 57 -8.73 -17.67 -3.59
N SER A 58 -8.51 -16.77 -4.56
CA SER A 58 -8.88 -17.00 -5.97
C SER A 58 -7.99 -18.08 -6.62
N ASP A 59 -8.56 -18.88 -7.53
CA ASP A 59 -7.84 -19.97 -8.20
C ASP A 59 -6.90 -19.47 -9.32
N ALA A 60 -7.25 -18.34 -9.94
CA ALA A 60 -6.44 -17.72 -10.98
C ALA A 60 -6.59 -16.19 -10.95
N LEU A 61 -5.61 -15.51 -11.53
CA LEU A 61 -5.63 -14.06 -11.71
C LEU A 61 -5.48 -13.72 -13.19
N PHE A 62 -6.47 -13.01 -13.73
CA PHE A 62 -6.41 -12.42 -15.06
C PHE A 62 -6.28 -10.91 -14.97
N PHE A 63 -5.96 -10.27 -16.08
CA PHE A 63 -5.96 -8.80 -16.20
C PHE A 63 -6.79 -8.38 -17.40
N ALA A 64 -7.72 -7.46 -17.18
CA ALA A 64 -8.45 -6.76 -18.24
C ALA A 64 -7.74 -5.44 -18.53
N ARG A 65 -7.30 -5.25 -19.78
CA ARG A 65 -6.64 -4.02 -20.21
C ARG A 65 -7.69 -3.00 -20.66
N THR A 66 -7.68 -1.82 -20.06
CA THR A 66 -8.52 -0.69 -20.44
C THR A 66 -7.89 0.11 -21.59
N GLU A 67 -8.69 0.93 -22.26
CA GLU A 67 -8.24 1.78 -23.38
C GLU A 67 -7.16 2.79 -22.96
N ASP A 68 -7.25 3.34 -21.74
CA ASP A 68 -6.27 4.23 -21.14
C ASP A 68 -5.05 3.49 -20.54
N GLY A 69 -4.95 2.18 -20.79
CA GLY A 69 -3.74 1.39 -20.56
C GLY A 69 -3.62 0.77 -19.17
N TRP A 70 -4.65 0.82 -18.34
CA TRP A 70 -4.67 0.13 -17.05
C TRP A 70 -4.91 -1.37 -17.24
N ASN A 71 -4.19 -2.17 -16.46
CA ASN A 71 -4.48 -3.58 -16.24
C ASN A 71 -5.26 -3.73 -14.94
N LEU A 72 -6.54 -4.04 -15.04
CA LEU A 72 -7.42 -4.29 -13.90
C LEU A 72 -7.41 -5.78 -13.53
N PRO A 73 -7.11 -6.16 -12.28
CA PRO A 73 -7.08 -7.55 -11.86
C PRO A 73 -8.49 -8.14 -11.82
N LEU A 74 -8.62 -9.35 -12.36
CA LEU A 74 -9.81 -10.18 -12.30
C LEU A 74 -9.45 -11.46 -11.55
N HIS A 75 -9.79 -11.51 -10.26
CA HIS A 75 -9.58 -12.67 -9.40
C HIS A 75 -10.64 -13.71 -9.73
N PHE A 76 -10.23 -14.81 -10.34
CA PHE A 76 -11.13 -15.83 -10.84
C PHE A 76 -11.27 -16.99 -9.87
N HIS A 77 -12.52 -17.28 -9.53
CA HIS A 77 -12.92 -18.46 -8.77
C HIS A 77 -13.54 -19.46 -9.74
N ARG A 78 -12.79 -20.54 -9.99
CA ARG A 78 -13.18 -21.62 -10.90
C ARG A 78 -14.07 -22.60 -10.13
N PRO A 79 -15.30 -22.89 -10.60
CA PRO A 79 -16.14 -23.90 -9.97
C PRO A 79 -15.55 -25.29 -10.18
N ASP A 80 -15.46 -26.07 -9.09
CA ASP A 80 -15.00 -27.47 -9.15
C ASP A 80 -16.02 -28.35 -9.89
N TYR A 81 -17.31 -28.04 -9.74
CA TYR A 81 -18.43 -28.68 -10.42
C TYR A 81 -19.27 -27.62 -11.16
N PRO A 82 -18.96 -27.30 -12.43
CA PRO A 82 -19.65 -26.26 -13.18
C PRO A 82 -21.15 -26.56 -13.33
N ARG A 83 -22.00 -25.57 -13.04
CA ARG A 83 -23.44 -25.67 -13.25
C ARG A 83 -23.76 -25.48 -14.75
N PRO A 84 -24.41 -26.45 -15.42
CA PRO A 84 -24.77 -26.30 -16.83
C PRO A 84 -25.62 -25.05 -17.07
N GLY A 85 -25.25 -24.26 -18.09
CA GLY A 85 -25.96 -23.02 -18.44
C GLY A 85 -25.76 -21.85 -17.45
N ALA A 86 -24.89 -21.97 -16.45
CA ALA A 86 -24.58 -20.86 -15.57
C ALA A 86 -23.73 -19.80 -16.29
N TYR A 87 -24.22 -18.55 -16.29
CA TYR A 87 -23.44 -17.41 -16.76
C TYR A 87 -22.35 -17.03 -15.75
N PRO A 88 -21.21 -16.49 -16.22
CA PRO A 88 -20.21 -15.92 -15.35
C PRO A 88 -20.76 -14.76 -14.51
N VAL A 89 -20.35 -14.70 -13.24
CA VAL A 89 -20.69 -13.61 -12.33
C VAL A 89 -19.48 -12.71 -12.17
N ILE A 90 -19.66 -11.40 -12.31
CA ILE A 90 -18.60 -10.42 -12.07
C ILE A 90 -18.99 -9.58 -10.86
N PHE A 91 -18.13 -9.56 -9.84
CA PHE A 91 -18.25 -8.64 -8.72
C PHE A 91 -17.37 -7.41 -8.95
N CYS A 92 -17.98 -6.24 -8.84
CA CYS A 92 -17.30 -4.95 -8.80
C CYS A 92 -17.45 -4.38 -7.38
N HIS A 93 -16.33 -3.97 -6.78
CA HIS A 93 -16.38 -3.32 -5.48
C HIS A 93 -16.77 -1.84 -5.62
N GLY A 94 -17.32 -1.27 -4.54
CA GLY A 94 -17.70 0.14 -4.50
C GLY A 94 -16.54 1.10 -4.17
N ILE A 95 -16.91 2.30 -3.75
CA ILE A 95 -15.99 3.37 -3.35
C ILE A 95 -15.27 3.03 -2.04
N ALA A 96 -14.00 3.45 -1.92
CA ALA A 96 -13.17 3.28 -0.73
C ALA A 96 -13.05 1.82 -0.21
N VAL A 97 -13.32 0.84 -1.07
CA VAL A 97 -13.14 -0.59 -0.80
C VAL A 97 -12.31 -1.23 -1.92
N ASN A 98 -12.03 -2.52 -1.79
CA ASN A 98 -11.33 -3.33 -2.79
C ASN A 98 -12.02 -4.71 -2.88
N LYS A 99 -11.42 -5.67 -3.60
CA LYS A 99 -11.97 -7.03 -3.78
C LYS A 99 -12.42 -7.69 -2.47
N TYR A 100 -11.72 -7.44 -1.36
CA TYR A 100 -11.94 -8.13 -0.08
C TYR A 100 -13.27 -7.76 0.57
N GLY A 101 -13.97 -6.72 0.08
CA GLY A 101 -15.33 -6.40 0.53
C GLY A 101 -16.36 -7.48 0.19
N VAL A 102 -16.09 -8.33 -0.81
CA VAL A 102 -16.96 -9.43 -1.23
C VAL A 102 -16.25 -10.79 -1.31
N ASP A 103 -14.91 -10.79 -1.17
CA ASP A 103 -14.04 -11.94 -1.32
C ASP A 103 -12.90 -11.94 -0.29
N LEU A 104 -13.28 -12.02 0.99
CA LEU A 104 -12.37 -11.93 2.14
C LEU A 104 -11.65 -13.25 2.43
N ASP A 105 -12.42 -14.29 2.80
CA ASP A 105 -11.92 -15.63 3.12
C ASP A 105 -12.96 -16.69 2.71
N ARG A 106 -12.65 -17.97 2.88
CA ARG A 106 -13.53 -19.07 2.46
C ARG A 106 -14.90 -19.11 3.19
N ARG A 107 -15.03 -18.48 4.36
CA ARG A 107 -16.27 -18.43 5.15
C ARG A 107 -17.09 -17.17 4.89
N HIS A 108 -16.43 -16.06 4.54
CA HIS A 108 -17.01 -14.73 4.38
C HIS A 108 -16.88 -14.17 2.95
N SER A 109 -16.70 -15.04 1.96
CA SER A 109 -16.62 -14.67 0.54
C SER A 109 -17.90 -15.07 -0.20
N LEU A 110 -18.58 -14.06 -0.78
CA LEU A 110 -19.72 -14.28 -1.66
C LEU A 110 -19.26 -14.91 -2.98
N ALA A 111 -18.07 -14.54 -3.47
CA ALA A 111 -17.48 -15.14 -4.66
C ALA A 111 -17.21 -16.64 -4.46
N PHE A 112 -16.63 -17.01 -3.33
CA PHE A 112 -16.38 -18.40 -2.97
C PHE A 112 -17.69 -19.19 -2.75
N TYR A 113 -18.69 -18.57 -2.13
CA TYR A 113 -20.03 -19.15 -1.97
C TYR A 113 -20.69 -19.49 -3.31
N LEU A 114 -20.54 -18.63 -4.32
CA LEU A 114 -21.06 -18.85 -5.68
C LEU A 114 -20.22 -19.88 -6.46
N LYS A 115 -18.89 -19.86 -6.30
CA LYS A 115 -18.00 -20.91 -6.82
C LYS A 115 -18.46 -22.30 -6.41
N GLN A 116 -18.77 -22.50 -5.13
CA GLN A 116 -19.27 -23.78 -4.61
C GLN A 116 -20.61 -24.23 -5.21
N ARG A 117 -21.37 -23.31 -5.83
CA ARG A 117 -22.65 -23.57 -6.50
C ARG A 117 -22.52 -23.74 -8.01
N GLY A 118 -21.29 -23.85 -8.50
CA GLY A 118 -20.99 -24.13 -9.89
C GLY A 118 -20.94 -22.91 -10.79
N TYR A 119 -20.89 -21.70 -10.22
CA TYR A 119 -20.74 -20.46 -11.00
C TYR A 119 -19.25 -20.14 -11.23
N PRO A 120 -18.85 -19.80 -12.46
CA PRO A 120 -17.60 -19.10 -12.70
C PRO A 120 -17.72 -17.66 -12.20
N VAL A 121 -16.82 -17.24 -11.29
CA VAL A 121 -16.90 -15.92 -10.66
C VAL A 121 -15.61 -15.14 -10.86
N PHE A 122 -15.72 -13.88 -11.27
CA PHE A 122 -14.62 -12.94 -11.33
C PHE A 122 -14.84 -11.83 -10.31
N VAL A 123 -13.83 -11.53 -9.50
CA VAL A 123 -13.83 -10.39 -8.58
C VAL A 123 -12.86 -9.35 -9.13
N LEU A 124 -13.42 -8.23 -9.60
CA LEU A 124 -12.69 -7.13 -10.19
C LEU A 124 -12.03 -6.28 -9.10
N GLY A 125 -10.77 -5.90 -9.30
CA GLY A 125 -10.15 -4.77 -8.63
C GLY A 125 -10.12 -3.56 -9.56
N LEU A 126 -10.63 -2.42 -9.09
CA LEU A 126 -10.60 -1.17 -9.84
C LEU A 126 -9.20 -0.51 -9.77
N ARG A 127 -9.00 0.45 -10.67
CA ARG A 127 -7.84 1.36 -10.69
C ARG A 127 -7.55 1.92 -9.29
N GLY A 128 -6.26 1.98 -8.94
CA GLY A 128 -5.78 2.39 -7.62
C GLY A 128 -5.98 1.37 -6.48
N THR A 129 -6.50 0.16 -6.75
CA THR A 129 -6.69 -0.86 -5.72
C THR A 129 -5.96 -2.16 -6.04
N GLY A 130 -5.53 -2.87 -4.97
CA GLY A 130 -5.01 -4.22 -5.07
C GLY A 130 -3.85 -4.37 -6.06
N LYS A 131 -4.03 -5.26 -7.05
CA LYS A 131 -3.04 -5.59 -8.08
C LYS A 131 -3.17 -4.76 -9.37
N ALA A 132 -4.06 -3.75 -9.39
CA ALA A 132 -4.23 -2.88 -10.54
C ALA A 132 -2.96 -2.06 -10.81
N HIS A 133 -2.54 -2.01 -12.06
CA HIS A 133 -1.33 -1.31 -12.47
C HIS A 133 -1.42 -0.85 -13.92
N GLN A 134 -0.59 0.12 -14.29
CA GLN A 134 -0.46 0.59 -15.66
C GLN A 134 0.95 0.24 -16.17
N PRO A 135 1.11 -0.77 -17.05
CA PRO A 135 2.42 -1.17 -17.55
C PRO A 135 3.15 -0.01 -18.25
N GLY A 136 4.46 0.09 -18.02
CA GLY A 136 5.30 1.09 -18.69
C GLY A 136 5.17 2.52 -18.15
N ALA A 137 4.39 2.75 -17.09
CA ALA A 137 4.33 4.05 -16.44
C ALA A 137 5.68 4.39 -15.81
N ARG A 138 6.33 5.48 -16.28
CA ARG A 138 7.62 5.97 -15.74
C ARG A 138 7.54 6.43 -14.29
N LYS A 139 6.34 6.79 -13.84
CA LYS A 139 6.01 7.13 -12.45
C LYS A 139 4.84 6.25 -12.04
N THR A 140 4.73 5.93 -10.76
CA THR A 140 3.54 5.27 -10.22
C THR A 140 2.30 6.03 -10.68
N PRO A 141 1.38 5.39 -11.43
CA PRO A 141 0.17 6.05 -11.90
C PRO A 141 -0.56 6.65 -10.70
N ARG A 142 -0.78 7.96 -10.72
CA ARG A 142 -1.55 8.64 -9.68
C ARG A 142 -3.01 8.42 -10.02
N PHE A 143 -3.65 7.51 -9.29
CA PHE A 143 -5.09 7.40 -9.21
C PHE A 143 -5.47 7.69 -7.76
N ASN A 144 -6.27 8.72 -7.55
CA ASN A 144 -6.68 9.21 -6.25
C ASN A 144 -8.19 9.47 -6.25
N PHE A 145 -8.72 9.92 -5.11
CA PHE A 145 -10.15 10.12 -4.94
C PHE A 145 -10.72 11.19 -5.88
N ASP A 146 -9.97 12.25 -6.17
CA ASP A 146 -10.42 13.34 -7.03
C ASP A 146 -10.67 12.84 -8.46
N ASP A 147 -9.87 11.88 -8.94
CA ASP A 147 -10.06 11.22 -10.24
C ASP A 147 -11.39 10.44 -10.34
N ILE A 148 -12.01 10.09 -9.20
CA ILE A 148 -13.33 9.44 -9.15
C ILE A 148 -14.46 10.48 -9.16
N VAL A 149 -14.23 11.66 -8.60
CA VAL A 149 -15.25 12.71 -8.44
C VAL A 149 -15.36 13.60 -9.68
N GLU A 150 -14.25 13.79 -10.40
CA GLU A 150 -14.20 14.62 -11.60
C GLU A 150 -14.96 14.02 -12.81
N TYR A 151 -15.46 12.78 -12.72
CA TYR A 151 -16.17 12.04 -13.77
C TYR A 151 -17.50 11.45 -13.28
#